data_AF-A0A1Y1LSM0-F1
#
_entry.id   AF-A0A1Y1LSM0-F1
#
_cell.length_a   1.000
_cell.length_b   1.000
_cell.length_c   1.000
_cell.angle_alpha   90.00
_cell.angle_beta   90.00
_cell.angle_gamma   90.00
#
_symmetry.space_group_name_H-M   'P 1'
#
loop_
_entity.id
_entity.type
_entity.pdbx_description
1 polymer ?
#
loop_
_entity_poly.entity_id
_entity_poly.type
_entity_poly.pdbx_seq_one_letter_code
_entity_poly.pdbx_strand_id
1 'polypeptide(L)'
;MVDPFRECCTIASACSLVFRRNFLQENTIGLIPPGGYRCGDKQSKVAIKWLLLKAQYAPDLKHIGNSREVRLQEGLLVDGFSPATNTVFQFHGCYYHGCEECYPDQTAPLNGNKEDSMFMRREKTLATSSRIRAAGYQLVEMWECAFRTFLTSNPEIATLLEGNNIMKNEPLNPRNGFFEGRTNAVKLYHKAEEKEAIRYLDVCSLYPYVNKYGKYPVVHSWVLVTTEELGIVNLNTAEGLVKCTILPPQNLYYPVLPYRCHQRLMFPLCRTCCETMQQEVCNHSVEDRQFTGT
;
A
#
# COMPACT_ATOMS: atom_id res chain seq x y z
N MET A 1 -4.72 -24.34 -31.61
CA MET A 1 -3.82 -25.31 -30.94
C MET A 1 -2.70 -24.52 -30.27
N VAL A 2 -2.28 -24.86 -29.05
CA VAL A 2 -1.11 -24.22 -28.41
C VAL A 2 0.12 -25.04 -28.78
N ASP A 3 1.17 -24.39 -29.29
CA ASP A 3 2.45 -25.05 -29.54
C ASP A 3 3.39 -24.83 -28.33
N PRO A 4 3.61 -25.84 -27.49
CA PRO A 4 4.38 -25.68 -26.27
C PRO A 4 5.87 -25.44 -26.53
N PHE A 5 6.41 -25.77 -27.71
CA PHE A 5 7.84 -25.61 -28.02
C PHE A 5 8.17 -24.23 -28.59
N ARG A 6 7.16 -23.52 -29.14
CA ARG A 6 7.32 -22.16 -29.68
C ARG A 6 6.82 -21.10 -28.73
N GLU A 7 5.75 -21.38 -27.99
CA GLU A 7 5.06 -20.38 -27.16
C GLU A 7 5.42 -20.45 -25.68
N CYS A 8 6.10 -21.50 -25.21
CA CYS A 8 6.31 -21.75 -23.77
C CYS A 8 7.70 -22.30 -23.45
N CYS A 9 8.31 -21.83 -22.37
CA CYS A 9 9.61 -22.34 -21.91
C CYS A 9 9.49 -23.47 -20.87
N THR A 10 8.30 -23.68 -20.30
CA THR A 10 8.07 -24.68 -19.23
C THR A 10 6.72 -25.37 -19.40
N ILE A 11 6.58 -26.58 -18.86
CA ILE A 11 5.31 -27.31 -18.83
C ILE A 11 4.20 -26.52 -18.14
N ALA A 12 4.52 -25.82 -17.04
CA ALA A 12 3.55 -24.98 -16.34
C ALA A 12 3.07 -23.80 -17.21
N SER A 13 3.97 -23.18 -17.98
CA SER A 13 3.61 -22.13 -18.94
C SER A 13 2.68 -22.67 -20.03
N ALA A 14 2.99 -23.84 -20.58
CA ALA A 14 2.16 -24.50 -21.59
C ALA A 14 0.77 -24.85 -21.06
N CYS A 15 0.68 -25.45 -19.87
CA CYS A 15 -0.61 -25.76 -19.22
C CYS A 15 -1.43 -24.49 -18.95
N SER A 16 -0.80 -23.43 -18.44
CA SER A 16 -1.45 -22.14 -18.19
C SER A 16 -1.97 -21.49 -19.49
N LEU A 17 -1.19 -21.56 -20.57
CA LEU A 17 -1.58 -21.01 -21.87
C LEU A 17 -2.74 -21.80 -22.49
N VAL A 18 -2.70 -23.14 -22.43
CA VAL A 18 -3.79 -24.01 -22.86
C VAL A 18 -5.07 -23.71 -22.07
N PHE A 19 -4.97 -23.59 -20.76
CA PHE A 19 -6.11 -23.23 -19.91
C PHE A 19 -6.70 -21.88 -20.32
N ARG A 20 -5.88 -20.82 -20.38
CA ARG A 20 -6.34 -19.47 -20.72
C ARG A 20 -6.92 -19.35 -22.13
N ARG A 21 -6.40 -20.10 -23.11
CA ARG A 21 -6.85 -20.03 -24.51
C ARG A 21 -8.09 -20.88 -24.80
N ASN A 22 -8.20 -22.05 -24.17
CA ASN A 22 -9.19 -23.06 -24.57
C ASN A 22 -10.26 -23.35 -23.51
N PHE A 23 -10.00 -23.05 -22.23
CA PHE A 23 -10.87 -23.50 -21.12
C PHE A 23 -11.33 -22.38 -20.19
N LEU A 24 -10.62 -21.24 -20.16
CA LEU A 24 -11.00 -20.10 -19.36
C LEU A 24 -12.26 -19.45 -19.93
N GLN A 25 -13.33 -19.46 -19.14
CA GLN A 25 -14.58 -18.81 -19.49
C GLN A 25 -14.47 -17.29 -19.32
N GLU A 26 -15.25 -16.55 -20.10
CA GLU A 26 -15.28 -15.09 -20.00
C GLU A 26 -15.78 -14.66 -18.61
N ASN A 27 -15.20 -13.57 -18.08
CA ASN A 27 -15.59 -12.93 -16.82
C ASN A 27 -15.49 -13.82 -15.55
N THR A 28 -14.74 -14.92 -15.58
CA THR A 28 -14.55 -15.77 -14.39
C THR A 28 -13.30 -15.45 -13.57
N ILE A 29 -12.38 -14.65 -14.10
CA ILE A 29 -11.17 -14.18 -13.40
C ILE A 29 -11.14 -12.66 -13.40
N GLY A 30 -11.13 -12.06 -12.20
CA GLY A 30 -10.94 -10.64 -12.02
C GLY A 30 -9.53 -10.21 -12.43
N LEU A 31 -9.44 -9.36 -13.45
CA LEU A 31 -8.16 -8.79 -13.88
C LEU A 31 -7.85 -7.57 -13.04
N ILE A 32 -6.78 -7.61 -12.24
CA ILE A 32 -6.36 -6.44 -11.47
C ILE A 32 -6.11 -5.28 -12.46
N PRO A 33 -6.81 -4.15 -12.33
CA PRO A 33 -6.67 -3.06 -13.28
C PRO A 33 -5.23 -2.52 -13.25
N PRO A 34 -4.73 -1.96 -14.38
CA PRO A 34 -3.42 -1.29 -14.39
C PRO A 34 -3.35 -0.25 -13.27
N GLY A 35 -2.39 -0.43 -12.35
CA GLY A 35 -2.27 0.40 -11.14
C GLY A 35 -2.82 -0.20 -9.84
N GLY A 36 -3.56 -1.31 -9.92
CA GLY A 36 -4.20 -1.96 -8.76
C GLY A 36 -5.64 -1.52 -8.54
N TYR A 37 -6.34 -2.16 -7.59
CA TYR A 37 -7.74 -1.85 -7.25
C TYR A 37 -7.98 -0.43 -6.73
N ARG A 38 -6.90 0.29 -6.43
CA ARG A 38 -6.91 1.70 -6.07
C ARG A 38 -6.35 2.56 -7.20
N CYS A 39 -6.57 2.14 -8.45
CA CYS A 39 -6.11 2.77 -9.69
C CYS A 39 -4.60 3.08 -9.69
N GLY A 40 -4.02 3.50 -10.80
CA GLY A 40 -2.58 3.82 -10.91
C GLY A 40 -2.19 5.11 -10.19
N ASP A 41 -2.60 5.26 -8.94
CA ASP A 41 -2.74 6.55 -8.28
C ASP A 41 -1.40 7.00 -7.71
N LYS A 42 -0.82 7.98 -8.39
CA LYS A 42 0.51 8.56 -8.14
C LYS A 42 0.50 9.52 -6.94
N GLN A 43 -0.39 9.35 -5.97
CA GLN A 43 -0.38 10.24 -4.81
C GLN A 43 0.83 9.89 -3.95
N SER A 44 1.80 10.81 -3.94
CA SER A 44 3.05 10.59 -3.24
C SER A 44 2.80 10.45 -1.74
N LYS A 45 3.61 9.65 -1.05
CA LYS A 45 3.57 9.57 0.42
C LYS A 45 3.60 10.96 1.05
N VAL A 46 4.33 11.88 0.42
CA VAL A 46 4.47 13.28 0.81
C VAL A 46 3.14 14.04 0.75
N ALA A 47 2.33 13.84 -0.30
CA ALA A 47 1.00 14.44 -0.42
C ALA A 47 0.07 13.99 0.72
N ILE A 48 0.09 12.69 1.05
CA ILE A 48 -0.69 12.15 2.18
C ILE A 48 -0.25 12.80 3.49
N LYS A 49 1.07 12.96 3.74
CA LYS A 49 1.57 13.65 4.95
C LYS A 49 0.97 15.04 5.08
N TRP A 50 0.93 15.80 3.99
CA TRP A 50 0.38 17.15 3.99
C TRP A 50 -1.13 17.16 4.26
N LEU A 51 -1.89 16.25 3.64
CA LEU A 51 -3.33 16.14 3.88
C LEU A 51 -3.66 15.73 5.32
N LEU A 52 -2.86 14.85 5.93
CA LEU A 52 -3.02 14.49 7.35
C LEU A 52 -2.79 15.68 8.27
N LEU A 53 -1.82 16.54 7.96
CA LEU A 53 -1.62 17.79 8.68
C LEU A 53 -2.82 18.71 8.53
N LYS A 54 -3.42 18.79 7.33
CA LYS A 54 -4.64 19.60 7.10
C LYS A 54 -5.88 19.04 7.77
N ALA A 55 -6.02 17.73 7.86
CA ALA A 55 -7.13 17.06 8.53
C ALA A 55 -7.23 17.41 10.03
N GLN A 56 -6.12 17.82 10.67
CA GLN A 56 -6.13 18.31 12.06
C GLN A 56 -6.95 19.61 12.22
N TYR A 57 -7.03 20.42 11.16
CA TYR A 57 -7.76 21.69 11.14
C TYR A 57 -9.10 21.60 10.40
N ALA A 58 -9.27 20.58 9.56
CA ALA A 58 -10.50 20.27 8.83
C ALA A 58 -10.88 18.80 9.06
N PRO A 59 -11.58 18.47 10.17
CA PRO A 59 -11.91 17.09 10.52
C PRO A 59 -12.80 16.38 9.49
N ASP A 60 -13.53 17.14 8.68
CA ASP A 60 -14.39 16.65 7.59
C ASP A 60 -13.65 16.49 6.25
N LEU A 61 -12.33 16.73 6.23
CA LEU A 61 -11.50 16.61 5.04
C LEU A 61 -11.56 15.19 4.49
N LYS A 62 -12.21 15.04 3.34
CA LYS A 62 -12.22 13.80 2.57
C LYS A 62 -10.99 13.77 1.69
N HIS A 63 -10.26 12.67 1.76
CA HIS A 63 -9.14 12.39 0.89
C HIS A 63 -9.02 10.89 0.63
N ILE A 64 -8.09 10.53 -0.27
CA ILE A 64 -7.85 9.14 -0.66
C ILE A 64 -7.57 8.20 0.52
N GLY A 65 -7.01 8.70 1.62
CA GLY A 65 -6.58 7.89 2.78
C GLY A 65 -7.73 7.48 3.71
N ASN A 66 -8.83 8.24 3.76
CA ASN A 66 -9.96 7.99 4.66
C ASN A 66 -11.28 7.68 3.95
N SER A 67 -11.35 7.92 2.64
CA SER A 67 -12.55 7.69 1.84
C SER A 67 -12.17 7.14 0.46
N ARG A 68 -12.34 7.93 -0.60
CA ARG A 68 -11.98 7.58 -1.97
C ARG A 68 -11.36 8.81 -2.63
N GLU A 69 -10.91 8.68 -3.87
CA GLU A 69 -10.62 9.87 -4.69
C GLU A 69 -11.82 10.81 -4.67
N VAL A 70 -11.58 12.08 -4.40
CA VAL A 70 -12.67 13.06 -4.36
C VAL A 70 -12.87 13.58 -5.77
N ARG A 71 -14.09 13.41 -6.28
CA ARG A 71 -14.56 14.06 -7.49
C ARG A 71 -15.56 15.15 -7.14
N LEU A 72 -15.26 16.38 -7.50
CA LEU A 72 -16.15 17.53 -7.36
C LEU A 72 -17.34 17.40 -8.32
N GLN A 73 -18.39 18.19 -8.10
CA GLN A 73 -19.62 18.15 -8.92
C GLN A 73 -19.36 18.45 -10.40
N GLU A 74 -18.32 19.25 -10.68
CA GLU A 74 -17.86 19.66 -12.00
C GLU A 74 -17.02 18.58 -12.71
N GLY A 75 -16.90 17.39 -12.10
CA GLY A 75 -16.15 16.25 -12.63
C GLY A 75 -14.64 16.34 -12.40
N LEU A 76 -14.16 17.32 -11.63
CA LEU A 76 -12.73 17.50 -11.31
C LEU A 76 -12.30 16.54 -10.21
N LEU A 77 -11.20 15.82 -10.44
CA LEU A 77 -10.53 15.03 -9.41
C LEU A 77 -9.58 15.91 -8.60
N VAL A 78 -9.63 15.79 -7.27
CA VAL A 78 -8.81 16.59 -6.35
C VAL A 78 -8.22 15.73 -5.24
N ASP A 79 -7.09 16.17 -4.67
CA ASP A 79 -6.36 15.44 -3.62
C ASP A 79 -7.13 15.41 -2.28
N GLY A 80 -7.85 16.49 -1.95
CA GLY A 80 -8.72 16.55 -0.77
C GLY A 80 -9.78 17.64 -0.83
N PHE A 81 -10.90 17.43 -0.13
CA PHE A 81 -12.02 18.38 -0.07
C PHE A 81 -12.69 18.37 1.30
N SER A 82 -12.93 19.56 1.86
CA SER A 82 -13.73 19.79 3.07
C SER A 82 -15.06 20.42 2.68
N PRO A 83 -16.17 19.66 2.71
CA PRO A 83 -17.50 20.19 2.43
C PRO A 83 -17.92 21.32 3.37
N ALA A 84 -17.53 21.28 4.65
CA ALA A 84 -17.94 22.26 5.66
C ALA A 84 -17.42 23.66 5.37
N THR A 85 -16.22 23.77 4.78
CA THR A 85 -15.57 25.04 4.45
C THR A 85 -15.59 25.34 2.95
N ASN A 86 -16.16 24.44 2.14
CA ASN A 86 -16.06 24.46 0.68
C ASN A 86 -14.62 24.62 0.17
N THR A 87 -13.68 23.95 0.85
CA THR A 87 -12.23 24.08 0.58
C THR A 87 -11.68 22.85 -0.12
N VAL A 88 -10.98 23.08 -1.23
CA VAL A 88 -10.21 22.10 -1.98
C VAL A 88 -8.74 22.22 -1.60
N PHE A 89 -8.10 21.09 -1.34
CA PHE A 89 -6.67 20.98 -1.06
C PHE A 89 -6.01 20.25 -2.23
N GLN A 90 -5.04 20.90 -2.90
CA GLN A 90 -4.28 20.34 -4.01
C GLN A 90 -2.79 20.30 -3.68
N PHE A 91 -2.15 19.15 -3.88
CA PHE A 91 -0.74 18.93 -3.66
C PHE A 91 0.02 18.76 -4.98
N HIS A 92 0.92 19.69 -5.27
CA HIS A 92 1.66 19.73 -6.53
C HIS A 92 3.02 19.06 -6.39
N GLY A 93 3.09 17.78 -6.78
CA GLY A 93 4.36 17.08 -6.98
C GLY A 93 5.21 17.79 -8.05
N CYS A 94 6.42 18.23 -7.69
CA CYS A 94 7.16 19.23 -8.48
C CYS A 94 7.41 18.80 -9.93
N TYR A 95 7.75 17.52 -10.15
CA TYR A 95 7.99 16.97 -11.47
C TYR A 95 6.70 16.89 -12.31
N TYR A 96 5.59 16.45 -11.71
CA TYR A 96 4.34 16.21 -12.44
C TYR A 96 3.54 17.48 -12.72
N HIS A 97 3.80 18.56 -11.97
CA HIS A 97 3.03 19.81 -12.03
C HIS A 97 3.84 21.01 -12.54
N GLY A 98 5.09 20.83 -12.97
CA GLY A 98 5.87 21.92 -13.59
C GLY A 98 6.34 22.98 -12.58
N CYS A 99 7.00 22.57 -11.49
CA CYS A 99 7.54 23.51 -10.51
C CYS A 99 8.72 24.31 -11.09
N GLU A 100 8.64 25.64 -11.10
CA GLU A 100 9.70 26.52 -11.60
C GLU A 100 10.94 26.57 -10.68
N GLU A 101 10.75 26.42 -9.36
CA GLU A 101 11.88 26.42 -8.42
C GLU A 101 12.77 25.18 -8.58
N CYS A 102 12.16 24.00 -8.74
CA CYS A 102 12.89 22.75 -8.89
C CYS A 102 13.36 22.48 -10.32
N TYR A 103 12.63 23.02 -11.31
CA TYR A 103 12.90 22.82 -12.72
C TYR A 103 12.88 24.16 -13.45
N PRO A 104 13.96 24.95 -13.38
CA PRO A 104 13.98 26.28 -14.00
C PRO A 104 13.86 26.24 -15.52
N ASP A 105 14.38 25.18 -16.16
CA ASP A 105 14.18 24.94 -17.59
C ASP A 105 12.79 24.34 -17.83
N GLN A 106 11.86 25.20 -18.23
CA GLN A 106 10.47 24.85 -18.46
C GLN A 106 10.21 24.31 -19.87
N THR A 107 11.11 24.55 -20.82
CA THR A 107 10.88 24.31 -22.26
C THR A 107 11.54 23.03 -22.75
N ALA A 108 12.51 22.48 -22.02
CA ALA A 108 13.11 21.19 -22.36
C ALA A 108 12.06 20.06 -22.43
N PRO A 109 12.05 19.27 -23.52
CA PRO A 109 11.20 18.10 -23.61
C PRO A 109 11.63 17.04 -22.60
N LEU A 110 10.65 16.41 -21.95
CA LEU A 110 10.89 15.33 -21.00
C LEU A 110 11.17 14.01 -21.73
N ASN A 111 12.00 13.16 -21.12
CA ASN A 111 12.50 11.93 -21.73
C ASN A 111 11.36 11.08 -22.34
N GLY A 112 11.46 10.85 -23.66
CA GLY A 112 10.57 9.93 -24.40
C GLY A 112 9.30 10.56 -24.97
N ASN A 113 8.98 11.83 -24.69
CA ASN A 113 7.83 12.51 -25.29
C ASN A 113 8.12 13.98 -25.60
N LYS A 114 8.17 14.34 -26.89
CA LYS A 114 8.46 15.71 -27.34
C LYS A 114 7.34 16.72 -27.01
N GLU A 115 6.13 16.25 -26.69
CA GLU A 115 4.98 17.09 -26.34
C GLU A 115 4.82 17.30 -24.84
N ASP A 116 5.63 16.63 -24.01
CA ASP A 116 5.60 16.75 -22.55
C ASP A 116 6.78 17.60 -22.07
N SER A 117 6.48 18.78 -21.55
CA SER A 117 7.46 19.70 -20.95
C SER A 117 6.96 20.19 -19.60
N MET A 118 7.88 20.70 -18.78
CA MET A 118 7.50 21.26 -17.47
C MET A 118 6.53 22.44 -17.64
N PHE A 119 6.71 23.26 -18.68
CA PHE A 119 5.78 24.33 -19.04
C PHE A 119 4.36 23.79 -19.27
N MET A 120 4.22 22.76 -20.11
CA MET A 120 2.90 22.17 -20.41
C MET A 120 2.23 21.58 -19.18
N ARG A 121 3.00 20.97 -18.28
CA ARG A 121 2.50 20.46 -16.99
C ARG A 121 2.06 21.58 -16.06
N ARG A 122 2.82 22.68 -16.02
CA ARG A 122 2.46 23.88 -15.24
C ARG A 122 1.19 24.54 -15.75
N GLU A 123 1.06 24.74 -17.06
CA GLU A 123 -0.14 25.30 -17.68
C GLU A 123 -1.39 24.48 -17.35
N LYS A 124 -1.31 23.15 -17.43
CA LYS A 124 -2.40 22.26 -17.02
C LYS A 124 -2.74 22.40 -15.54
N THR A 125 -1.73 22.56 -14.69
CA THR A 125 -1.90 22.77 -13.24
C THR A 125 -2.64 24.08 -12.99
N LEU A 126 -2.17 25.18 -13.56
CA LEU A 126 -2.78 26.52 -13.43
C LEU A 126 -4.21 26.56 -14.00
N ALA A 127 -4.46 25.91 -15.13
CA ALA A 127 -5.79 25.79 -15.72
C ALA A 127 -6.74 25.04 -14.78
N THR A 128 -6.29 23.96 -14.16
CA THR A 128 -7.08 23.18 -13.19
C THR A 128 -7.38 24.02 -11.95
N SER A 129 -6.38 24.69 -11.37
CA SER A 129 -6.55 25.57 -10.22
C SER A 129 -7.51 26.73 -10.52
N SER A 130 -7.45 27.30 -11.73
CA SER A 130 -8.36 28.34 -12.17
C SER A 130 -9.79 27.84 -12.30
N ARG A 131 -9.99 26.63 -12.83
CA ARG A 131 -11.33 25.99 -12.92
C ARG A 131 -11.93 25.73 -11.55
N ILE A 132 -11.14 25.27 -10.58
CA ILE A 132 -11.60 25.04 -9.21
C ILE A 132 -12.05 26.36 -8.58
N ARG A 133 -11.23 27.41 -8.67
CA ARG A 133 -11.59 28.74 -8.15
C ARG A 133 -12.83 29.32 -8.83
N ALA A 134 -12.93 29.19 -10.16
CA ALA A 134 -14.07 29.68 -10.93
C ALA A 134 -15.39 28.96 -10.58
N ALA A 135 -15.32 27.69 -10.14
CA ALA A 135 -16.46 26.96 -9.62
C ALA A 135 -16.87 27.36 -8.19
N GLY A 136 -16.16 28.32 -7.56
CA GLY A 136 -16.53 28.90 -6.27
C GLY A 136 -15.90 28.22 -5.05
N TYR A 137 -14.96 27.30 -5.25
CA TYR A 137 -14.24 26.65 -4.15
C TYR A 137 -13.09 27.51 -3.63
N GLN A 138 -12.85 27.44 -2.32
CA GLN A 138 -11.60 27.93 -1.73
C GLN A 138 -10.50 26.94 -2.09
N LEU A 139 -9.43 27.38 -2.75
CA LEU A 139 -8.34 26.49 -3.18
C LEU A 139 -7.08 26.74 -2.35
N VAL A 140 -6.65 25.72 -1.60
CA VAL A 140 -5.39 25.69 -0.86
C VAL A 140 -4.42 24.78 -1.59
N GLU A 141 -3.29 25.33 -2.01
CA GLU A 141 -2.27 24.62 -2.78
C GLU A 141 -0.98 24.45 -1.97
N MET A 142 -0.28 23.35 -2.19
CA MET A 142 1.04 23.11 -1.61
C MET A 142 1.96 22.45 -2.63
N TRP A 143 3.13 23.05 -2.84
CA TRP A 143 4.18 22.46 -3.68
C TRP A 143 5.03 21.48 -2.88
N GLU A 144 5.46 20.41 -3.53
CA GLU A 144 6.27 19.38 -2.88
C GLU A 144 7.58 19.92 -2.31
N CYS A 145 8.28 20.80 -3.03
CA CYS A 145 9.51 21.43 -2.54
C CYS A 145 9.27 22.28 -1.31
N ALA A 146 8.25 23.14 -1.34
CA ALA A 146 7.88 24.00 -0.22
C ALA A 146 7.53 23.16 1.02
N PHE A 147 6.79 22.06 0.84
CA PHE A 147 6.44 21.17 1.94
C PHE A 147 7.65 20.41 2.49
N ARG A 148 8.57 19.96 1.63
CA ARG A 148 9.83 19.34 2.07
C ARG A 148 10.66 20.32 2.90
N THR A 149 10.79 21.57 2.45
CA THR A 149 11.47 22.63 3.20
C THR A 149 10.78 22.88 4.54
N PHE A 150 9.44 22.93 4.56
CA PHE A 150 8.66 23.07 5.79
C PHE A 150 8.93 21.94 6.79
N LEU A 151 8.99 20.68 6.35
CA LEU A 151 9.32 19.54 7.21
C LEU A 151 10.74 19.62 7.75
N THR A 152 11.71 20.05 6.94
CA THR A 152 13.10 20.27 7.40
C THR A 152 13.16 21.35 8.48
N SER A 153 12.38 22.44 8.34
CA SER A 153 12.32 23.51 9.33
C SER A 153 11.51 23.16 10.58
N ASN A 154 10.69 22.11 10.55
CA ASN A 154 9.80 21.71 11.65
C ASN A 154 9.97 20.22 11.97
N PRO A 155 11.08 19.82 12.62
CA PRO A 155 11.40 18.41 12.87
C PRO A 155 10.37 17.70 13.75
N GLU A 156 9.69 18.41 14.64
CA GLU A 156 8.61 17.85 15.47
C GLU A 156 7.41 17.39 14.61
N ILE A 157 7.03 18.21 13.61
CA ILE A 157 5.95 17.88 12.68
C ILE A 157 6.40 16.74 11.75
N ALA A 158 7.66 16.74 11.32
CA ALA A 158 8.21 15.64 10.54
C ALA A 158 8.13 14.31 11.30
N THR A 159 8.49 14.33 12.60
CA THR A 159 8.42 13.15 13.48
C THR A 159 6.97 12.69 13.71
N LEU A 160 6.03 13.63 13.89
CA LEU A 160 4.60 13.32 14.01
C LEU A 160 4.05 12.65 12.74
N LEU A 161 4.51 13.13 11.59
CA LEU A 161 4.21 12.62 10.26
C LEU A 161 5.27 11.58 9.83
N GLU A 162 5.65 10.68 10.73
CA GLU A 162 6.49 9.52 10.45
C GLU A 162 5.96 8.25 11.14
N GLY A 163 6.40 7.09 10.69
CA GLY A 163 6.05 5.80 11.28
C GLY A 163 4.57 5.39 11.15
N ASN A 164 4.02 4.84 12.23
CA ASN A 164 2.70 4.19 12.25
C ASN A 164 1.53 5.16 11.97
N ASN A 165 1.68 6.47 12.21
CA ASN A 165 0.63 7.46 11.99
C ASN A 165 0.30 7.66 10.51
N ILE A 166 1.29 7.53 9.62
CA ILE A 166 1.08 7.59 8.17
C ILE A 166 0.65 6.25 7.62
N MET A 167 1.26 5.16 8.12
CA MET A 167 0.95 3.83 7.63
C MET A 167 -0.53 3.53 7.74
N LYS A 168 -1.26 4.05 8.72
CA LYS A 168 -2.73 3.93 8.82
C LYS A 168 -3.49 4.51 7.61
N ASN A 169 -2.98 5.61 7.05
CA ASN A 169 -3.68 6.42 6.04
C ASN A 169 -3.19 6.16 4.61
N GLU A 170 -2.09 5.43 4.45
CA GLU A 170 -1.69 4.95 3.13
C GLU A 170 -2.75 3.99 2.57
N PRO A 171 -2.88 3.91 1.24
CA PRO A 171 -3.60 2.83 0.60
C PRO A 171 -3.19 1.42 1.06
N LEU A 172 -4.16 0.51 1.13
CA LEU A 172 -3.88 -0.93 1.21
C LEU A 172 -3.16 -1.34 -0.08
N ASN A 173 -1.98 -1.93 0.06
CA ASN A 173 -1.24 -2.49 -1.07
C ASN A 173 -1.23 -4.02 -0.95
N PRO A 174 -1.92 -4.75 -1.86
CA PRO A 174 -1.98 -6.20 -1.81
C PRO A 174 -0.61 -6.89 -1.81
N ARG A 175 0.42 -6.25 -2.40
CA ARG A 175 1.78 -6.80 -2.42
C ARG A 175 2.45 -6.85 -1.05
N ASN A 176 2.00 -6.02 -0.10
CA ASN A 176 2.56 -6.01 1.25
C ASN A 176 2.23 -7.32 1.99
N GLY A 177 1.03 -7.87 1.77
CA GLY A 177 0.59 -9.15 2.33
C GLY A 177 1.16 -10.38 1.60
N PHE A 178 1.93 -10.19 0.52
CA PHE A 178 2.56 -11.29 -0.20
C PHE A 178 3.86 -11.69 0.49
N PHE A 179 3.86 -12.83 1.18
CA PHE A 179 5.03 -13.40 1.86
C PHE A 179 5.42 -14.75 1.27
N GLU A 180 6.68 -15.12 1.47
CA GLU A 180 7.22 -16.41 1.05
C GLU A 180 6.99 -17.49 2.13
N GLY A 181 7.61 -18.65 1.94
CA GLY A 181 7.58 -19.72 2.92
C GLY A 181 8.16 -19.30 4.28
N ARG A 182 7.64 -19.90 5.35
CA ARG A 182 8.16 -19.73 6.70
C ARG A 182 9.42 -20.57 6.88
N THR A 183 10.54 -19.91 7.18
CA THR A 183 11.75 -20.55 7.68
C THR A 183 11.97 -20.09 9.11
N ASN A 184 11.97 -21.02 10.07
CA ASN A 184 12.16 -20.71 11.48
C ASN A 184 12.99 -21.80 12.17
N ALA A 185 14.04 -21.39 12.89
CA ALA A 185 14.86 -22.29 13.68
C ALA A 185 14.55 -22.09 15.16
N VAL A 186 13.99 -23.12 15.81
CA VAL A 186 13.74 -23.11 17.27
C VAL A 186 15.02 -23.46 18.04
N LYS A 187 15.83 -24.37 17.49
CA LYS A 187 17.08 -24.85 18.07
C LYS A 187 18.09 -25.03 16.95
N LEU A 188 19.25 -24.39 17.05
CA LEU A 188 20.29 -24.44 16.02
C LEU A 188 21.03 -25.78 16.00
N TYR A 189 21.22 -26.39 17.17
CA TYR A 189 21.88 -27.68 17.31
C TYR A 189 21.23 -28.52 18.39
N HIS A 190 20.97 -29.79 18.08
CA HIS A 190 20.52 -30.78 19.03
C HIS A 190 21.11 -32.14 18.69
N LYS A 191 21.76 -32.75 19.66
CA LYS A 191 22.12 -34.16 19.64
C LYS A 191 21.04 -34.95 20.37
N ALA A 192 20.53 -35.99 19.72
CA ALA A 192 19.56 -36.90 20.33
C ALA A 192 20.22 -37.74 21.43
N GLU A 193 19.53 -37.93 22.55
CA GLU A 193 19.90 -38.86 23.62
C GLU A 193 19.51 -40.32 23.30
N GLU A 194 19.95 -41.29 24.11
CA GLU A 194 19.73 -42.74 23.86
C GLU A 194 18.25 -43.15 23.69
N LYS A 195 17.32 -42.41 24.31
CA LYS A 195 15.87 -42.66 24.23
C LYS A 195 15.12 -41.61 23.42
N GLU A 196 15.84 -40.81 22.64
CA GLU A 196 15.28 -39.74 21.82
C GLU A 196 15.44 -40.06 20.33
N ALA A 197 14.42 -39.74 19.53
CA ALA A 197 14.46 -39.88 18.09
C ALA A 197 14.04 -38.58 17.42
N ILE A 198 14.89 -38.07 16.52
CA ILE A 198 14.57 -36.90 15.69
C ILE A 198 13.77 -37.38 14.48
N ARG A 199 12.55 -36.86 14.31
CA ARG A 199 11.69 -37.17 13.17
C ARG A 199 11.70 -36.02 12.18
N TYR A 200 11.74 -36.35 10.90
CA TYR A 200 11.62 -35.41 9.80
C TYR A 200 10.26 -35.59 9.12
N LEU A 201 9.57 -34.48 8.88
CA LEU A 201 8.31 -34.45 8.15
C LEU A 201 8.49 -33.49 6.97
N ASP A 202 8.15 -33.97 5.78
CA ASP A 202 8.14 -33.18 4.56
C ASP A 202 6.79 -33.28 3.87
N VAL A 203 6.31 -32.14 3.37
CA VAL A 203 5.08 -32.10 2.58
C VAL A 203 5.47 -32.15 1.11
N CYS A 204 5.32 -33.32 0.50
CA CYS A 204 5.57 -33.49 -0.92
C CYS A 204 4.61 -32.61 -1.74
N SER A 205 5.17 -31.65 -2.48
CA SER A 205 4.40 -30.76 -3.37
C SER A 205 3.38 -29.87 -2.65
N LEU A 206 3.77 -29.20 -1.56
CA LEU A 206 2.92 -28.26 -0.83
C LEU A 206 2.20 -27.23 -1.72
N TYR A 207 2.94 -26.45 -2.52
CA TYR A 207 2.33 -25.42 -3.38
C TYR A 207 1.39 -26.01 -4.44
N PRO A 208 1.75 -27.07 -5.19
CA PRO A 208 0.80 -27.75 -6.08
C PRO A 208 -0.46 -28.26 -5.38
N TYR A 209 -0.33 -28.81 -4.17
CA TYR A 209 -1.48 -29.27 -3.38
C TYR A 209 -2.43 -28.09 -3.06
N VAL A 210 -1.87 -26.96 -2.58
CA VAL A 210 -2.66 -25.75 -2.31
C VAL A 210 -3.26 -25.17 -3.59
N ASN A 211 -2.52 -25.13 -4.70
CA ASN A 211 -3.06 -24.67 -6.00
C ASN A 211 -4.24 -25.53 -6.50
N LYS A 212 -4.26 -26.83 -6.17
CA LYS A 212 -5.32 -27.74 -6.62
C LYS A 212 -6.56 -27.71 -5.72
N TYR A 213 -6.37 -27.67 -4.41
CA TYR A 213 -7.46 -27.85 -3.43
C TYR A 213 -7.77 -26.60 -2.62
N GLY A 214 -6.86 -25.61 -2.62
CA GLY A 214 -7.02 -24.36 -1.90
C GLY A 214 -8.05 -23.44 -2.54
N LYS A 215 -8.61 -22.56 -1.71
CA LYS A 215 -9.52 -21.51 -2.15
C LYS A 215 -8.72 -20.33 -2.70
N TYR A 216 -9.08 -19.84 -3.89
CA TYR A 216 -8.47 -18.68 -4.52
C TYR A 216 -9.48 -17.55 -4.72
N PRO A 217 -9.06 -16.28 -4.61
CA PRO A 217 -9.87 -15.17 -5.07
C PRO A 217 -9.97 -15.23 -6.60
N VAL A 218 -11.18 -15.45 -7.11
CA VAL A 218 -11.44 -15.54 -8.56
C VAL A 218 -12.10 -14.30 -9.13
N VAL A 219 -12.84 -13.53 -8.32
CA VAL A 219 -13.54 -12.31 -8.78
C VAL A 219 -12.83 -11.04 -8.34
N HIS A 220 -13.24 -9.89 -8.90
CA HIS A 220 -12.81 -8.59 -8.41
C HIS A 220 -13.21 -8.39 -6.95
N SER A 221 -12.27 -7.94 -6.14
CA SER A 221 -12.53 -7.61 -4.73
C SER A 221 -13.29 -6.30 -4.59
N TRP A 222 -14.19 -6.22 -3.62
CA TRP A 222 -14.75 -4.95 -3.17
C TRP A 222 -13.76 -4.21 -2.28
N VAL A 223 -13.49 -2.95 -2.60
CA VAL A 223 -12.62 -2.09 -1.80
C VAL A 223 -13.49 -1.30 -0.83
N LEU A 224 -13.32 -1.56 0.46
CA LEU A 224 -14.00 -0.88 1.57
C LEU A 224 -12.98 0.03 2.28
N VAL A 225 -13.32 1.30 2.46
CA VAL A 225 -12.38 2.31 3.00
C VAL A 225 -13.03 3.21 4.05
N THR A 226 -14.31 3.54 3.87
CA THR A 226 -15.03 4.44 4.78
C THR A 226 -15.38 3.74 6.09
N THR A 227 -15.54 4.52 7.17
CA THR A 227 -15.91 3.99 8.48
C THR A 227 -17.26 3.27 8.43
N GLU A 228 -18.20 3.76 7.63
CA GLU A 228 -19.52 3.15 7.44
C GLU A 228 -19.41 1.79 6.73
N GLU A 229 -18.62 1.71 5.65
CA GLU A 229 -18.36 0.46 4.93
C GLU A 229 -17.64 -0.57 5.80
N LEU A 230 -16.68 -0.13 6.62
CA LEU A 230 -15.93 -1.02 7.52
C LEU A 230 -16.76 -1.46 8.73
N GLY A 231 -17.67 -0.61 9.20
CA GLY A 231 -18.53 -0.88 10.36
C GLY A 231 -19.50 -2.06 10.17
N ILE A 232 -19.79 -2.42 8.92
CA ILE A 232 -20.65 -3.56 8.58
C ILE A 232 -19.88 -4.87 8.35
N VAL A 233 -18.53 -4.83 8.35
CA VAL A 233 -17.70 -6.02 8.06
C VAL A 233 -17.52 -6.87 9.30
N ASN A 234 -17.93 -8.13 9.22
CA ASN A 234 -17.57 -9.14 10.22
C ASN A 234 -16.22 -9.79 9.87
N LEU A 235 -15.17 -9.46 10.63
CA LEU A 235 -13.82 -9.99 10.40
C LEU A 235 -13.70 -11.52 10.59
N ASN A 236 -14.62 -12.17 11.30
CA ASN A 236 -14.60 -13.62 11.47
C ASN A 236 -15.04 -14.38 10.22
N THR A 237 -15.76 -13.70 9.31
CA THR A 237 -16.30 -14.29 8.09
C THR A 237 -15.78 -13.63 6.83
N ALA A 238 -15.10 -12.50 6.96
CA ALA A 238 -14.52 -11.78 5.84
C ALA A 238 -13.35 -12.56 5.24
N GLU A 239 -13.32 -12.66 3.92
CA GLU A 239 -12.20 -13.21 3.16
C GLU A 239 -11.59 -12.12 2.31
N GLY A 240 -10.31 -11.82 2.52
CA GLY A 240 -9.63 -10.78 1.77
C GLY A 240 -8.40 -10.27 2.49
N LEU A 241 -7.97 -9.07 2.10
CA LEU A 241 -6.85 -8.37 2.69
C LEU A 241 -7.38 -7.24 3.56
N VAL A 242 -6.80 -7.12 4.76
CA VAL A 242 -7.20 -6.09 5.72
C VAL A 242 -5.98 -5.32 6.13
N LYS A 243 -6.08 -4.00 6.05
CA LYS A 243 -5.07 -3.11 6.62
C LYS A 243 -5.45 -2.80 8.06
N CYS A 244 -4.65 -3.23 9.02
CA CYS A 244 -4.97 -3.08 10.44
C CYS A 244 -3.72 -2.92 11.32
N THR A 245 -3.98 -2.52 12.56
CA THR A 245 -2.99 -2.55 13.64
C THR A 245 -3.31 -3.72 14.57
N ILE A 246 -2.35 -4.62 14.77
CA ILE A 246 -2.50 -5.83 15.59
C ILE A 246 -1.57 -5.74 16.80
N LEU A 247 -2.11 -5.96 17.99
CA LEU A 247 -1.33 -6.25 19.19
C LEU A 247 -1.11 -7.77 19.28
N PRO A 248 0.12 -8.27 19.11
CA PRO A 248 0.41 -9.70 19.24
C PRO A 248 0.25 -10.20 20.68
N PRO A 249 -0.06 -11.49 20.89
CA PRO A 249 0.04 -12.11 22.21
C PRO A 249 1.50 -12.12 22.70
N GLN A 250 1.71 -12.21 24.02
CA GLN A 250 3.07 -12.20 24.59
C GLN A 250 3.76 -13.57 24.61
N ASN A 251 2.99 -14.64 24.77
CA ASN A 251 3.52 -15.97 25.10
C ASN A 251 3.13 -17.01 24.04
N LEU A 252 3.39 -16.70 22.77
CA LEU A 252 3.09 -17.62 21.67
C LEU A 252 4.36 -18.35 21.24
N TYR A 253 4.40 -19.66 21.43
CA TYR A 253 5.58 -20.48 21.13
C TYR A 253 5.96 -20.44 19.64
N TYR A 254 4.95 -20.45 18.75
CA TYR A 254 5.14 -20.24 17.32
C TYR A 254 4.38 -19.00 16.86
N PRO A 255 5.03 -17.82 16.86
CA PRO A 255 4.43 -16.62 16.29
C PRO A 255 4.05 -16.85 14.83
N VAL A 256 2.92 -16.28 14.41
CA VAL A 256 2.34 -16.49 13.07
C VAL A 256 2.26 -15.22 12.24
N LEU A 257 2.38 -14.05 12.86
CA LEU A 257 2.29 -12.77 12.17
C LEU A 257 3.63 -12.47 11.47
N PRO A 258 3.66 -12.42 10.12
CA PRO A 258 4.89 -12.11 9.40
C PRO A 258 5.24 -10.63 9.52
N TYR A 259 6.53 -10.34 9.70
CA TYR A 259 7.07 -8.99 9.72
C TYR A 259 8.39 -8.94 8.95
N ARG A 260 8.48 -8.03 7.97
CA ARG A 260 9.74 -7.77 7.26
C ARG A 260 10.54 -6.72 8.02
N CYS A 261 11.70 -7.11 8.52
CA CYS A 261 12.64 -6.19 9.15
C CYS A 261 14.07 -6.67 8.86
N HIS A 262 15.03 -5.74 8.78
CA HIS A 262 16.43 -6.05 8.46
C HIS A 262 16.63 -6.89 7.18
N GLN A 263 15.81 -6.62 6.16
CA GLN A 263 15.78 -7.38 4.88
C GLN A 263 15.46 -8.87 5.03
N ARG A 264 14.86 -9.28 6.15
CA ARG A 264 14.48 -10.66 6.45
C ARG A 264 13.00 -10.76 6.80
N LEU A 265 12.41 -11.91 6.52
CA LEU A 265 11.08 -12.27 7.01
C LEU A 265 11.22 -12.87 8.41
N MET A 266 10.61 -12.23 9.40
CA MET A 266 10.59 -12.65 10.79
C MET A 266 9.16 -12.86 11.27
N PHE A 267 9.00 -13.55 12.39
CA PHE A 267 7.71 -13.73 13.08
C PHE A 267 7.84 -13.29 14.54
N PRO A 268 7.96 -11.98 14.82
CA PRO A 268 8.13 -11.47 16.18
C PRO A 268 6.79 -11.28 16.93
N LEU A 269 6.87 -11.21 18.27
CA LEU A 269 5.74 -10.83 19.16
C LEU A 269 5.85 -9.37 19.66
N CYS A 270 6.82 -8.62 19.17
CA CYS A 270 7.00 -7.20 19.45
C CYS A 270 7.73 -6.56 18.27
N ARG A 271 7.15 -5.49 17.72
CA ARG A 271 7.77 -4.71 16.64
C ARG A 271 9.12 -4.14 17.08
N THR A 272 9.16 -3.40 18.18
CA THR A 272 10.38 -2.76 18.66
C THR A 272 11.49 -3.77 18.96
N CYS A 273 11.21 -4.90 19.62
CA CYS A 273 12.24 -5.93 19.87
C CYS A 273 12.88 -6.44 18.58
N CYS A 274 12.08 -6.65 17.54
CA CYS A 274 12.57 -7.11 16.24
C CYS A 274 13.42 -6.04 15.54
N GLU A 275 12.97 -4.78 15.59
CA GLU A 275 13.67 -3.64 15.00
C GLU A 275 15.00 -3.35 15.70
N THR A 276 15.05 -3.44 17.04
CA THR A 276 16.27 -3.21 17.84
C THR A 276 17.12 -4.44 18.04
N MET A 277 16.70 -5.60 17.52
CA MET A 277 17.33 -6.91 17.72
C MET A 277 17.49 -7.32 19.21
N GLN A 278 16.62 -6.82 20.09
CA GLN A 278 16.64 -7.17 21.52
C GLN A 278 16.32 -8.65 21.73
N GLN A 279 17.14 -9.33 22.54
CA GLN A 279 16.98 -10.74 22.92
C GLN A 279 16.45 -10.94 24.36
N GLU A 280 16.46 -9.88 25.17
CA GLU A 280 15.97 -9.90 26.55
C GLU A 280 14.44 -9.90 26.62
N VAL A 281 13.90 -10.26 27.79
CA VAL A 281 12.47 -10.21 28.09
C VAL A 281 11.89 -8.84 27.71
N CYS A 282 10.83 -8.86 26.90
CA CYS A 282 10.22 -7.66 26.36
C CYS A 282 9.44 -6.91 27.44
N ASN A 283 9.82 -5.64 27.69
CA ASN A 283 9.12 -4.72 28.59
C ASN A 283 8.51 -3.51 27.84
N HIS A 284 8.38 -3.62 26.52
CA HIS A 284 7.87 -2.54 25.68
C HIS A 284 6.38 -2.28 25.92
N SER A 285 5.97 -1.02 25.71
CA SER A 285 4.57 -0.58 25.79
C SER A 285 3.67 -1.31 24.78
N VAL A 286 2.36 -1.18 24.94
CA VAL A 286 1.39 -1.76 24.01
C VAL A 286 1.60 -1.19 22.60
N GLU A 287 1.84 0.12 22.50
CA GLU A 287 2.04 0.89 21.27
C GLU A 287 3.32 0.46 20.54
N ASP A 288 4.38 0.19 21.29
CA ASP A 288 5.68 -0.28 20.75
C ASP A 288 5.60 -1.71 20.25
N ARG A 289 4.74 -2.54 20.85
CA ARG A 289 4.59 -3.94 20.47
C ARG A 289 3.72 -4.14 19.23
N GLN A 290 2.84 -3.20 18.91
CA GLN A 290 1.88 -3.30 17.82
C GLN A 290 2.57 -3.31 16.43
N PHE A 291 1.96 -4.06 15.51
CA PHE A 291 2.29 -4.07 14.09
C PHE A 291 1.18 -3.40 13.31
N THR A 292 1.53 -2.50 12.38
CA THR A 292 0.57 -1.93 11.42
C THR A 292 0.96 -2.37 10.02
N GLY A 293 0.03 -2.99 9.30
CA GLY A 293 0.31 -3.59 7.99
C GLY A 293 -0.94 -4.01 7.24
N THR A 294 -0.71 -4.65 6.09
CA THR A 294 -1.70 -5.30 5.23
C THR A 294 -1.42 -6.79 5.20
#